data_AF-A0A349B2A9-F1
#
_entry.id   AF-A0A349B2A9-F1
#
_cell.length_a   1.000
_cell.length_b   1.000
_cell.length_c   1.000
_cell.angle_alpha   90.00
_cell.angle_beta   90.00
_cell.angle_gamma   90.00
#
_symmetry.space_group_name_H-M   'P 1'
#
loop_
_entity.id
_entity.type
_entity.pdbx_description
1 polymer ?
#
loop_
_entity_poly.entity_id
_entity_poly.type
_entity_poly.pdbx_seq_one_letter_code
_entity_poly.pdbx_strand_id
1 'polypeptide(L)'
;YGAGFPTTTFTTFRPDATPWQVGDNVPVNQVGCNSAEGVGTFRPYGTRAGETAATLPAQVALPGSYANQVFHRWVQICRVSLASLGVTAPGQYDIPIQVEAGAGSGHNRFAMRSALINASNVVDGTRTSVFAFQHLPLYQNAEAADSRFYLARVLPSGQNRLLAIQMFDVGDGSGSGSITIVPPGSNTFTGCTGQRLPATLDLTFVNGCTLNNVNSANYQAQRIAINVPIPSSYTCDVSDPLDCWVQVRFNWSAGVQDTTTWSAGILGDPVRLIE
;
A
#
# COMPACT_ATOMS: atom_id res chain seq x y z
N TYR A 1 -2.70 -12.77 25.26
CA TYR A 1 -3.21 -12.78 23.89
C TYR A 1 -4.63 -13.30 23.92
N GLY A 2 -5.61 -12.51 23.44
CA GLY A 2 -7.03 -12.84 23.52
C GLY A 2 -7.36 -14.11 22.73
N ALA A 3 -8.26 -14.92 23.26
CA ALA A 3 -8.81 -16.08 22.57
C ALA A 3 -9.76 -15.57 21.45
N GLY A 4 -9.29 -15.55 20.20
CA GLY A 4 -10.09 -15.14 19.04
C GLY A 4 -9.24 -14.75 17.84
N PHE A 5 -9.85 -14.71 16.65
CA PHE A 5 -9.22 -14.17 15.44
C PHE A 5 -9.39 -12.65 15.41
N PRO A 6 -8.42 -11.89 14.86
CA PRO A 6 -8.50 -10.44 14.83
C PRO A 6 -9.72 -10.01 14.01
N THR A 7 -10.55 -9.15 14.61
CA THR A 7 -11.65 -8.47 13.91
C THR A 7 -11.08 -7.22 13.26
N THR A 8 -11.29 -7.04 11.95
CA THR A 8 -10.86 -5.80 11.26
C THR A 8 -12.04 -4.88 11.06
N THR A 9 -11.92 -3.62 11.46
CA THR A 9 -12.88 -2.56 11.17
C THR A 9 -12.31 -1.58 10.13
N PHE A 10 -13.17 -1.06 9.29
CA PHE A 10 -12.90 -0.07 8.26
C PHE A 10 -13.83 1.12 8.50
N THR A 11 -13.23 2.29 8.66
CA THR A 11 -13.94 3.55 8.86
C THR A 11 -13.58 4.47 7.70
N THR A 12 -14.58 4.88 6.93
CA THR A 12 -14.41 5.80 5.79
C THR A 12 -14.66 7.24 6.25
N PHE A 13 -13.75 8.14 5.91
CA PHE A 13 -13.83 9.56 6.24
C PHE A 13 -14.11 10.41 5.00
N ARG A 14 -14.64 11.62 5.24
CA ARG A 14 -14.84 12.62 4.20
C ARG A 14 -13.49 13.22 3.78
N PRO A 15 -13.35 13.65 2.53
CA PRO A 15 -12.26 14.53 2.15
C PRO A 15 -12.31 15.83 2.94
N ASP A 16 -11.13 16.33 3.32
CA ASP A 16 -10.94 17.65 3.88
C ASP A 16 -9.61 18.24 3.43
N ALA A 17 -9.23 19.38 4.01
CA ALA A 17 -7.99 20.08 3.69
C ALA A 17 -6.75 19.48 4.41
N THR A 18 -6.97 18.54 5.32
CA THR A 18 -5.96 18.00 6.24
C THR A 18 -6.05 16.47 6.29
N PRO A 19 -6.09 15.75 5.14
CA PRO A 19 -6.43 14.32 5.11
C PRO A 19 -5.47 13.42 5.91
N TRP A 20 -4.29 13.94 6.23
CA TRP A 20 -3.23 13.30 7.01
C TRP A 20 -3.33 13.52 8.52
N GLN A 21 -4.29 14.32 8.98
CA GLN A 21 -4.55 14.60 10.39
C GLN A 21 -5.77 13.80 10.86
N VAL A 22 -5.59 12.48 11.05
CA VAL A 22 -6.71 11.54 11.33
C VAL A 22 -7.66 11.98 12.46
N GLY A 23 -7.21 12.85 13.39
CA GLY A 23 -8.03 13.37 14.48
C GLY A 23 -9.10 14.42 14.10
N ASP A 24 -9.02 15.09 12.95
CA ASP A 24 -10.02 16.07 12.50
C ASP A 24 -10.93 15.55 11.36
N ASN A 25 -10.51 14.49 10.68
CA ASN A 25 -11.28 13.81 9.64
C ASN A 25 -12.70 13.43 10.12
N VAL A 26 -13.73 13.82 9.37
CA VAL A 26 -15.13 13.54 9.70
C VAL A 26 -15.59 12.21 9.09
N PRO A 27 -16.10 11.24 9.87
CA PRO A 27 -16.62 9.99 9.33
C PRO A 27 -17.79 10.20 8.35
N VAL A 28 -17.81 9.43 7.27
CA VAL A 28 -18.96 9.35 6.35
C VAL A 28 -20.17 8.72 7.03
N ASN A 29 -21.13 9.53 7.48
CA ASN A 29 -22.37 9.03 8.09
C ASN A 29 -23.34 8.44 7.03
N GLN A 30 -22.98 7.29 6.47
CA GLN A 30 -23.81 6.52 5.54
C GLN A 30 -23.82 5.04 5.95
N VAL A 31 -25.00 4.42 5.85
CA VAL A 31 -25.17 2.98 6.04
C VAL A 31 -24.21 2.22 5.12
N GLY A 32 -23.45 1.30 5.71
CA GLY A 32 -22.47 0.50 5.00
C GLY A 32 -21.13 1.18 4.74
N CYS A 33 -20.84 2.34 5.36
CA CYS A 33 -19.49 2.96 5.32
C CYS A 33 -18.81 3.05 6.69
N ASN A 34 -19.56 3.00 7.80
CA ASN A 34 -19.06 3.25 9.17
C ASN A 34 -19.76 2.44 10.29
N SER A 35 -20.36 1.28 10.01
CA SER A 35 -21.15 0.56 11.01
C SER A 35 -20.52 -0.75 11.49
N ALA A 36 -20.58 -0.94 12.82
CA ALA A 36 -20.26 -2.17 13.55
C ALA A 36 -21.10 -3.40 13.15
N GLU A 37 -22.19 -3.22 12.38
CA GLU A 37 -23.12 -4.29 11.99
C GLU A 37 -23.35 -4.38 10.48
N GLY A 38 -22.31 -4.74 9.70
CA GLY A 38 -22.58 -5.56 8.52
C GLY A 38 -21.66 -5.42 7.31
N VAL A 39 -20.86 -4.36 7.21
CA VAL A 39 -20.02 -4.16 5.99
C VAL A 39 -18.65 -3.53 6.28
N GLY A 40 -18.54 -2.68 7.31
CA GLY A 40 -17.27 -2.09 7.75
C GLY A 40 -16.48 -2.99 8.71
N THR A 41 -17.02 -4.12 9.16
CA THR A 41 -16.35 -5.03 10.08
C THR A 41 -16.15 -6.38 9.41
N PHE A 42 -14.90 -6.73 9.12
CA PHE A 42 -14.52 -8.04 8.59
C PHE A 42 -14.07 -8.94 9.74
N ARG A 43 -14.76 -10.08 9.83
CA ARG A 43 -14.38 -11.19 10.69
C ARG A 43 -13.99 -12.35 9.76
N PRO A 44 -12.70 -12.51 9.44
CA PRO A 44 -12.26 -13.51 8.47
C PRO A 44 -12.65 -14.94 8.89
N TYR A 45 -12.85 -15.15 10.20
CA TYR A 45 -13.36 -16.37 10.79
C TYR A 45 -14.45 -15.99 11.81
N GLY A 46 -15.69 -16.45 11.62
CA GLY A 46 -16.82 -16.19 12.53
C GLY A 46 -18.10 -15.69 11.87
N THR A 47 -19.23 -16.33 12.18
CA THR A 47 -20.50 -15.60 12.33
C THR A 47 -20.51 -14.88 13.69
N ARG A 48 -21.62 -14.20 14.03
CA ARG A 48 -21.92 -13.70 15.40
C ARG A 48 -21.72 -14.78 16.50
N ALA A 49 -21.54 -16.06 16.17
CA ALA A 49 -21.27 -17.15 17.10
C ALA A 49 -20.07 -18.02 16.66
N GLY A 50 -18.87 -17.72 17.18
CA GLY A 50 -17.89 -18.76 17.55
C GLY A 50 -17.23 -19.65 16.50
N GLU A 51 -17.32 -19.38 15.18
CA GLU A 51 -16.57 -20.20 14.20
C GLU A 51 -15.07 -19.91 14.31
N THR A 52 -14.27 -20.96 14.52
CA THR A 52 -12.81 -20.86 14.58
C THR A 52 -12.20 -21.33 13.26
N ALA A 53 -11.04 -20.80 12.85
CA ALA A 53 -10.35 -21.29 11.65
C ALA A 53 -10.01 -22.80 11.74
N ALA A 54 -9.88 -23.35 12.96
CA ALA A 54 -9.68 -24.78 13.20
C ALA A 54 -10.89 -25.65 12.78
N THR A 55 -12.10 -25.06 12.70
CA THR A 55 -13.32 -25.75 12.26
C THR A 55 -13.61 -25.59 10.76
N LEU A 56 -12.81 -24.82 10.02
CA LEU A 56 -12.85 -24.76 8.56
C LEU A 56 -11.71 -25.63 8.02
N PRO A 57 -11.92 -26.94 7.81
CA PRO A 57 -10.96 -27.70 7.03
C PRO A 57 -10.82 -27.02 5.66
N ALA A 58 -9.60 -27.08 5.09
CA ALA A 58 -9.38 -26.69 3.71
C ALA A 58 -10.51 -27.30 2.86
N GLN A 59 -11.34 -26.44 2.27
CA GLN A 59 -12.41 -26.74 1.31
C GLN A 59 -13.83 -27.14 1.78
N VAL A 60 -14.20 -27.23 3.07
CA VAL A 60 -15.63 -27.44 3.41
C VAL A 60 -16.22 -26.23 4.13
N ALA A 61 -16.54 -25.24 3.31
CA ALA A 61 -17.57 -24.24 3.53
C ALA A 61 -18.80 -24.83 4.25
N LEU A 62 -18.99 -24.55 5.55
CA LEU A 62 -20.24 -24.86 6.23
C LEU A 62 -21.38 -24.06 5.56
N PRO A 63 -22.45 -24.69 5.04
CA PRO A 63 -23.56 -23.96 4.43
C PRO A 63 -24.10 -22.90 5.38
N GLY A 64 -24.03 -21.62 4.98
CA GLY A 64 -24.48 -20.48 5.79
C GLY A 64 -23.40 -19.73 6.58
N SER A 65 -22.12 -20.15 6.57
CA SER A 65 -21.06 -19.39 7.26
C SER A 65 -20.78 -18.05 6.57
N TYR A 66 -20.47 -17.03 7.38
CA TYR A 66 -20.08 -15.71 6.87
C TYR A 66 -18.77 -15.78 6.07
N ALA A 67 -17.86 -16.68 6.46
CA ALA A 67 -16.62 -16.95 5.73
C ALA A 67 -16.87 -17.27 4.25
N ASN A 68 -17.91 -18.05 3.90
CA ASN A 68 -18.22 -18.34 2.49
C ASN A 68 -18.69 -17.13 1.69
N GLN A 69 -19.21 -16.10 2.37
CA GLN A 69 -19.69 -14.89 1.74
C GLN A 69 -18.54 -13.93 1.42
N VAL A 70 -17.46 -13.96 2.21
CA VAL A 70 -16.39 -12.95 2.17
C VAL A 70 -14.99 -13.48 1.83
N PHE A 71 -14.72 -14.76 2.06
CA PHE A 71 -13.39 -15.35 1.83
C PHE A 71 -13.07 -15.43 0.34
N HIS A 72 -11.91 -14.90 -0.06
CA HIS A 72 -11.47 -14.78 -1.47
C HIS A 72 -12.49 -14.09 -2.40
N ARG A 73 -13.32 -13.20 -1.86
CA ARG A 73 -14.32 -12.44 -2.62
C ARG A 73 -14.13 -10.95 -2.41
N TRP A 74 -14.45 -10.17 -3.45
CA TRP A 74 -14.56 -8.74 -3.31
C TRP A 74 -15.85 -8.39 -2.57
N VAL A 75 -15.71 -7.70 -1.45
CA VAL A 75 -16.83 -7.19 -0.65
C VAL A 75 -16.77 -5.67 -0.68
N GLN A 76 -17.91 -5.03 -0.92
CA GLN A 76 -18.00 -3.57 -0.95
C GLN A 76 -17.86 -3.05 0.48
N ILE A 77 -16.80 -2.30 0.81
CA ILE A 77 -16.59 -1.72 2.16
C ILE A 77 -17.40 -0.44 2.36
N CYS A 78 -17.54 0.36 1.31
CA CYS A 78 -18.30 1.60 1.31
C CYS A 78 -18.68 1.96 -0.14
N ARG A 79 -19.90 2.49 -0.35
CA ARG A 79 -20.34 3.08 -1.62
C ARG A 79 -21.05 4.37 -1.33
N VAL A 80 -20.50 5.48 -1.76
CA VAL A 80 -21.00 6.83 -1.48
C VAL A 80 -21.10 7.63 -2.77
N SER A 81 -22.02 8.59 -2.81
CA SER A 81 -22.04 9.56 -3.90
C SER A 81 -20.93 10.60 -3.69
N LEU A 82 -20.32 11.08 -4.76
CA LEU A 82 -19.34 12.18 -4.67
C LEU A 82 -19.96 13.42 -4.01
N ALA A 83 -21.22 13.73 -4.34
CA ALA A 83 -21.95 14.84 -3.72
C ALA A 83 -22.08 14.70 -2.20
N SER A 84 -22.34 13.49 -1.67
CA SER A 84 -22.40 13.25 -0.21
C SER A 84 -21.05 13.41 0.50
N LEU A 85 -19.95 13.37 -0.24
CA LEU A 85 -18.61 13.67 0.25
C LEU A 85 -18.23 15.17 0.12
N GLY A 86 -19.13 16.01 -0.40
CA GLY A 86 -18.83 17.42 -0.67
C GLY A 86 -18.01 17.64 -1.94
N VAL A 87 -17.82 16.61 -2.77
CA VAL A 87 -17.13 16.71 -4.06
C VAL A 87 -18.10 17.33 -5.07
N THR A 88 -17.91 18.62 -5.33
CA THR A 88 -18.79 19.44 -6.19
C THR A 88 -18.14 19.87 -7.51
N ALA A 89 -16.84 19.64 -7.66
CA ALA A 89 -16.09 20.00 -8.86
C ALA A 89 -15.08 18.89 -9.23
N PRO A 90 -14.61 18.83 -10.49
CA PRO A 90 -13.47 18.01 -10.85
C PRO A 90 -12.23 18.39 -10.03
N GLY A 91 -11.52 17.39 -9.51
CA GLY A 91 -10.32 17.59 -8.70
C GLY A 91 -9.76 16.28 -8.16
N GLN A 92 -8.64 16.38 -7.46
CA GLN A 92 -8.09 15.28 -6.67
C GLN A 92 -8.62 15.42 -5.23
N TYR A 93 -9.14 14.32 -4.69
CA TYR A 93 -9.70 14.26 -3.34
C TYR A 93 -9.14 13.02 -2.65
N ASP A 94 -8.60 13.21 -1.46
CA ASP A 94 -8.15 12.11 -0.62
C ASP A 94 -9.32 11.66 0.25
N ILE A 95 -9.63 10.36 0.23
CA ILE A 95 -10.68 9.74 1.05
C ILE A 95 -9.98 8.82 2.05
N PRO A 96 -9.80 9.25 3.30
CA PRO A 96 -9.12 8.44 4.30
C PRO A 96 -9.96 7.21 4.65
N ILE A 97 -9.30 6.06 4.75
CA ILE A 97 -9.87 4.82 5.28
C ILE A 97 -8.99 4.38 6.46
N GLN A 98 -9.53 4.43 7.66
CA GLN A 98 -8.87 3.88 8.84
C GLN A 98 -9.19 2.39 8.93
N VAL A 99 -8.14 1.58 9.09
CA VAL A 99 -8.25 0.14 9.27
C VAL A 99 -7.73 -0.19 10.66
N GLU A 100 -8.59 -0.75 11.51
CA GLU A 100 -8.21 -1.19 12.85
C GLU A 100 -8.36 -2.69 12.98
N ALA A 101 -7.41 -3.34 13.62
CA ALA A 101 -7.49 -4.76 13.94
C ALA A 101 -7.59 -4.93 15.46
N GLY A 102 -8.67 -5.57 15.91
CA GLY A 102 -8.81 -5.99 17.31
C GLY A 102 -7.82 -7.09 17.68
N ALA A 103 -7.64 -7.30 18.99
CA ALA A 103 -6.76 -8.36 19.49
C ALA A 103 -7.20 -9.75 18.99
N GLY A 104 -6.22 -10.60 18.65
CA GLY A 104 -6.46 -11.97 18.24
C GLY A 104 -5.19 -12.68 17.76
N SER A 105 -5.32 -13.92 17.29
CA SER A 105 -4.25 -14.68 16.63
C SER A 105 -4.53 -14.86 15.13
N GLY A 106 -3.46 -14.91 14.32
CA GLY A 106 -3.53 -15.05 12.86
C GLY A 106 -3.24 -13.75 12.11
N HIS A 107 -3.45 -13.77 10.79
CA HIS A 107 -3.20 -12.64 9.90
C HIS A 107 -4.47 -12.22 9.16
N ASN A 108 -4.76 -10.93 9.16
CA ASN A 108 -5.81 -10.33 8.33
C ASN A 108 -5.18 -9.76 7.07
N ARG A 109 -5.02 -10.62 6.06
CA ARG A 109 -4.55 -10.22 4.74
C ARG A 109 -5.76 -9.92 3.87
N PHE A 110 -5.88 -8.68 3.40
CA PHE A 110 -6.93 -8.25 2.48
C PHE A 110 -6.30 -7.46 1.34
N ALA A 111 -7.00 -7.45 0.21
CA ALA A 111 -6.73 -6.53 -0.88
C ALA A 111 -7.80 -5.44 -0.86
N MET A 112 -7.42 -4.21 -1.16
CA MET A 112 -8.33 -3.08 -1.30
C MET A 112 -8.32 -2.59 -2.73
N ARG A 113 -9.50 -2.21 -3.24
CA ARG A 113 -9.64 -1.52 -4.52
C ARG A 113 -10.72 -0.45 -4.38
N SER A 114 -10.54 0.63 -5.10
CA SER A 114 -11.53 1.70 -5.27
C SER A 114 -11.87 1.83 -6.75
N ALA A 115 -13.03 2.40 -7.03
CA ALA A 115 -13.47 2.73 -8.38
C ALA A 115 -14.56 3.80 -8.31
N LEU A 116 -14.69 4.59 -9.37
CA LEU A 116 -15.86 5.42 -9.62
C LEU A 116 -16.93 4.58 -10.31
N ILE A 117 -18.20 4.87 -10.01
CA ILE A 117 -19.35 4.20 -10.61
C ILE A 117 -20.26 5.28 -11.19
N ASN A 118 -20.55 5.21 -12.49
CA ASN A 118 -21.45 6.16 -13.13
C ASN A 118 -22.93 5.79 -12.93
N ALA A 119 -23.84 6.64 -13.41
CA ALA A 119 -25.29 6.43 -13.28
C ALA A 119 -25.79 5.14 -13.97
N SER A 120 -25.04 4.61 -14.95
CA SER A 120 -25.32 3.35 -15.65
C SER A 120 -24.65 2.13 -14.98
N ASN A 121 -24.12 2.28 -13.76
CA ASN A 121 -23.36 1.26 -13.03
C ASN A 121 -22.09 0.76 -13.73
N VAL A 122 -21.50 1.55 -14.64
CA VAL A 122 -20.19 1.26 -15.20
C VAL A 122 -19.13 1.61 -14.16
N VAL A 123 -18.26 0.65 -13.89
CA VAL A 123 -17.15 0.75 -12.94
C VAL A 123 -15.90 1.25 -13.66
N ASP A 124 -15.30 2.33 -13.18
CA ASP A 124 -14.05 2.91 -13.68
C ASP A 124 -13.03 3.03 -12.55
N GLY A 125 -12.01 2.17 -12.58
CA GLY A 125 -10.88 2.18 -11.63
C GLY A 125 -9.69 3.00 -12.09
N THR A 126 -9.70 3.55 -13.32
CA THR A 126 -8.55 4.26 -13.90
C THR A 126 -8.32 5.64 -13.28
N ARG A 127 -9.35 6.14 -12.59
CA ARG A 127 -9.38 7.48 -11.98
C ARG A 127 -9.25 7.45 -10.45
N THR A 128 -8.81 6.33 -9.91
CA THR A 128 -8.66 6.11 -8.47
C THR A 128 -7.32 5.46 -8.18
N SER A 129 -6.65 5.92 -7.12
CA SER A 129 -5.47 5.26 -6.55
C SER A 129 -5.74 4.90 -5.09
N VAL A 130 -5.05 3.87 -4.61
CA VAL A 130 -5.06 3.46 -3.20
C VAL A 130 -3.62 3.47 -2.72
N PHE A 131 -3.35 4.19 -1.63
CA PHE A 131 -2.03 4.31 -1.02
C PHE A 131 -2.17 4.29 0.50
N ALA A 132 -1.09 3.94 1.20
CA ALA A 132 -1.05 4.04 2.66
C ALA A 132 -0.57 5.41 3.11
N PHE A 133 -0.92 5.76 4.35
CA PHE A 133 -0.26 6.83 5.06
C PHE A 133 1.07 6.33 5.63
N GLN A 134 2.18 6.91 5.17
CA GLN A 134 3.56 6.63 5.56
C GLN A 134 4.08 5.22 5.22
N HIS A 135 3.49 4.17 5.79
CA HIS A 135 3.98 2.80 5.68
C HIS A 135 2.92 1.88 5.06
N LEU A 136 3.28 1.22 3.95
CA LEU A 136 2.43 0.20 3.35
C LEU A 136 3.07 -1.19 3.51
N PRO A 137 2.46 -2.10 4.29
CA PRO A 137 2.79 -3.51 4.21
C PRO A 137 2.21 -4.10 2.91
N LEU A 138 3.03 -4.79 2.14
CA LEU A 138 2.63 -5.53 0.94
C LEU A 138 3.04 -6.99 1.08
N TYR A 139 2.07 -7.87 0.83
CA TYR A 139 2.32 -9.29 0.70
C TYR A 139 2.50 -9.64 -0.77
N GLN A 140 3.70 -10.07 -1.13
CA GLN A 140 4.01 -10.59 -2.46
C GLN A 140 3.83 -12.11 -2.45
N ASN A 141 2.87 -12.57 -3.24
CA ASN A 141 2.66 -13.97 -3.55
C ASN A 141 2.76 -14.11 -5.07
N ALA A 142 3.97 -14.31 -5.57
CA ALA A 142 4.22 -14.43 -7.00
C ALA A 142 5.02 -15.70 -7.29
N GLU A 143 4.52 -16.50 -8.23
CA GLU A 143 5.24 -17.64 -8.79
C GLU A 143 6.36 -17.20 -9.75
N ALA A 144 6.29 -15.96 -10.24
CA ALA A 144 7.23 -15.37 -11.18
C ALA A 144 8.32 -14.54 -10.50
N ALA A 145 9.48 -14.49 -11.16
CA ALA A 145 10.65 -13.72 -10.77
C ALA A 145 10.38 -12.21 -10.65
N ASP A 146 9.59 -11.62 -11.55
CA ASP A 146 9.40 -10.17 -11.69
C ASP A 146 8.09 -9.70 -11.06
N SER A 147 8.16 -9.08 -9.88
CA SER A 147 7.01 -8.45 -9.22
C SER A 147 7.22 -6.93 -9.13
N ARG A 148 6.14 -6.16 -9.34
CA ARG A 148 6.20 -4.70 -9.36
C ARG A 148 5.05 -4.09 -8.59
N PHE A 149 5.31 -2.97 -7.93
CA PHE A 149 4.27 -2.12 -7.37
C PHE A 149 4.63 -0.64 -7.49
N TYR A 150 3.61 0.21 -7.45
CA TYR A 150 3.77 1.66 -7.40
C TYR A 150 4.19 2.09 -5.99
N LEU A 151 5.34 2.77 -5.90
CA LEU A 151 5.92 3.22 -4.64
C LEU A 151 5.42 4.62 -4.27
N ALA A 152 5.61 5.60 -5.16
CA ALA A 152 5.25 6.97 -4.87
C ALA A 152 4.99 7.73 -6.17
N ARG A 153 4.03 8.67 -6.12
CA ARG A 153 3.86 9.65 -7.19
C ARG A 153 4.82 10.81 -6.95
N VAL A 154 5.84 10.93 -7.79
CA VAL A 154 6.86 11.98 -7.70
C VAL A 154 6.57 13.02 -8.78
N LEU A 155 6.22 14.23 -8.34
CA LEU A 155 5.89 15.33 -9.26
C LEU A 155 7.16 16.00 -9.82
N PRO A 156 7.07 16.72 -10.95
CA PRO A 156 8.21 17.47 -11.50
C PRO A 156 8.84 18.49 -10.54
N SER A 157 8.09 18.97 -9.54
CA SER A 157 8.62 19.82 -8.45
C SER A 157 9.63 19.10 -7.54
N GLY A 158 9.78 17.77 -7.69
CA GLY A 158 10.79 16.96 -7.02
C GLY A 158 12.18 17.00 -7.67
N GLN A 159 12.38 17.71 -8.78
CA GLN A 159 13.70 17.83 -9.43
C GLN A 159 14.78 18.31 -8.44
N ASN A 160 16.01 17.79 -8.59
CA ASN A 160 17.17 18.10 -7.74
C ASN A 160 17.00 17.77 -6.25
N ARG A 161 16.01 16.95 -5.91
CA ARG A 161 15.76 16.47 -4.55
C ARG A 161 16.09 14.98 -4.43
N LEU A 162 15.98 14.46 -3.21
CA LEU A 162 16.15 13.03 -2.96
C LEU A 162 14.79 12.38 -2.71
N LEU A 163 14.47 11.34 -3.48
CA LEU A 163 13.45 10.37 -3.08
C LEU A 163 14.08 9.42 -2.06
N ALA A 164 13.69 9.58 -0.79
CA ALA A 164 14.10 8.71 0.31
C ALA A 164 13.09 7.57 0.48
N ILE A 165 13.59 6.35 0.53
CA ILE A 165 12.80 5.13 0.57
C ILE A 165 13.27 4.32 1.77
N GLN A 166 12.36 3.78 2.55
CA GLN A 166 12.68 2.74 3.53
C GLN A 166 11.93 1.47 3.18
N MET A 167 12.58 0.33 3.35
CA MET A 167 11.96 -0.98 3.22
C MET A 167 12.37 -1.85 4.40
N PHE A 168 11.44 -2.64 4.89
CA PHE A 168 11.66 -3.62 5.95
C PHE A 168 11.27 -5.00 5.44
N ASP A 169 12.08 -5.99 5.82
CA ASP A 169 11.84 -7.41 5.55
C ASP A 169 11.72 -7.71 4.06
N VAL A 170 12.80 -7.47 3.31
CA VAL A 170 12.85 -7.65 1.84
C VAL A 170 13.67 -8.87 1.43
N GLY A 171 13.96 -9.75 2.37
CA GLY A 171 14.89 -10.87 2.22
C GLY A 171 14.22 -12.23 1.99
N ASP A 172 12.89 -12.34 2.06
CA ASP A 172 12.19 -13.63 2.13
C ASP A 172 11.84 -14.21 0.75
N GLY A 173 12.64 -13.89 -0.26
CA GLY A 173 12.59 -14.51 -1.57
C GLY A 173 13.39 -15.80 -1.62
N SER A 174 13.00 -16.71 -2.51
CA SER A 174 13.78 -17.92 -2.76
C SER A 174 15.09 -17.57 -3.50
N GLY A 175 16.22 -17.84 -2.82
CA GLY A 175 17.56 -17.55 -3.33
C GLY A 175 17.96 -16.08 -3.21
N SER A 176 18.85 -15.64 -4.10
CA SER A 176 19.22 -14.23 -4.22
C SER A 176 18.39 -13.55 -5.30
N GLY A 177 17.98 -12.32 -5.03
CA GLY A 177 17.25 -11.48 -5.98
C GLY A 177 17.84 -10.08 -6.12
N SER A 178 17.08 -9.21 -6.77
CA SER A 178 17.37 -7.78 -6.89
C SER A 178 16.15 -6.91 -6.67
N ILE A 179 16.40 -5.69 -6.21
CA ILE A 179 15.40 -4.63 -6.06
C ILE A 179 15.82 -3.47 -6.96
N THR A 180 14.94 -3.06 -7.86
CA THR A 180 15.18 -1.93 -8.76
C THR A 180 14.18 -0.82 -8.48
N ILE A 181 14.67 0.41 -8.29
CA ILE A 181 13.82 1.60 -8.32
C ILE A 181 13.65 2.05 -9.76
N VAL A 182 12.43 1.97 -10.27
CA VAL A 182 12.09 2.21 -11.68
C VAL A 182 11.39 3.57 -11.78
N PRO A 183 11.99 4.57 -12.46
CA PRO A 183 11.35 5.85 -12.66
C PRO A 183 10.20 5.77 -13.69
N PRO A 184 9.25 6.72 -13.70
CA PRO A 184 8.19 6.77 -14.70
C PRO A 184 8.73 7.13 -16.10
N GLY A 185 8.07 6.61 -17.14
CA GLY A 185 8.36 6.97 -18.53
C GLY A 185 9.80 6.71 -18.95
N SER A 186 10.41 7.70 -19.61
CA SER A 186 11.80 7.63 -20.11
C SER A 186 12.84 8.23 -19.14
N ASN A 187 12.44 8.55 -17.91
CA ASN A 187 13.36 9.08 -16.91
C ASN A 187 14.43 8.02 -16.56
N THR A 188 15.57 8.46 -16.03
CA THR A 188 16.61 7.56 -15.54
C THR A 188 17.06 8.00 -14.16
N PHE A 189 17.13 7.07 -13.21
CA PHE A 189 17.70 7.30 -11.90
C PHE A 189 19.11 6.73 -11.83
N THR A 190 20.05 7.52 -11.30
CA THR A 190 21.46 7.18 -11.12
C THR A 190 21.97 7.72 -9.79
N GLY A 191 23.12 7.24 -9.32
CA GLY A 191 23.72 7.73 -8.08
C GLY A 191 22.96 7.33 -6.81
N CYS A 192 22.19 6.25 -6.88
CA CYS A 192 21.50 5.71 -5.71
C CYS A 192 22.49 5.29 -4.63
N THR A 193 22.15 5.64 -3.39
CA THR A 193 22.91 5.25 -2.19
C THR A 193 21.97 4.59 -1.21
N GLY A 194 22.52 3.82 -0.28
CA GLY A 194 21.69 3.20 0.74
C GLY A 194 22.49 2.42 1.75
N GLN A 195 21.81 2.06 2.83
CA GLN A 195 22.39 1.32 3.95
C GLN A 195 21.33 0.42 4.59
N ARG A 196 21.76 -0.71 5.13
CA ARG A 196 20.98 -1.48 6.10
C ARG A 196 21.03 -0.79 7.45
N LEU A 197 19.89 -0.69 8.11
CA LEU A 197 19.70 -0.01 9.39
C LEU A 197 19.58 -1.00 10.56
N PRO A 198 20.20 -0.72 11.71
CA PRO A 198 21.21 0.34 11.92
C PRO A 198 22.42 0.14 10.99
N ALA A 199 23.15 1.22 10.68
CA ALA A 199 24.18 1.34 9.62
C ALA A 199 25.26 0.23 9.65
N THR A 200 24.89 -0.98 9.23
CA THR A 200 25.68 -2.21 9.39
C THR A 200 26.16 -2.75 8.06
N LEU A 201 25.62 -2.25 6.96
CA LEU A 201 25.96 -2.68 5.61
C LEU A 201 25.63 -1.56 4.63
N ASP A 202 26.64 -1.06 3.92
CA ASP A 202 26.42 -0.18 2.79
C ASP A 202 25.85 -0.98 1.61
N LEU A 203 24.85 -0.40 0.96
CA LEU A 203 24.19 -1.02 -0.18
C LEU A 203 24.89 -0.58 -1.46
N THR A 204 25.30 -1.56 -2.28
CA THR A 204 25.92 -1.29 -3.57
C THR A 204 24.88 -1.37 -4.68
N PHE A 205 24.68 -0.27 -5.39
CA PHE A 205 23.78 -0.19 -6.52
C PHE A 205 24.54 -0.36 -7.84
N VAL A 206 23.92 -1.03 -8.80
CA VAL A 206 24.42 -1.21 -10.17
C VAL A 206 23.37 -0.79 -11.18
N ASN A 207 23.81 -0.50 -12.42
CA ASN A 207 22.95 -0.22 -13.58
C ASN A 207 21.75 0.68 -13.22
N GLY A 208 22.04 1.93 -12.83
CA GLY A 208 21.05 2.83 -12.24
C GLY A 208 20.84 2.52 -10.76
N CYS A 209 19.59 2.30 -10.36
CA CYS A 209 19.19 2.10 -8.97
C CYS A 209 18.76 0.65 -8.70
N THR A 210 19.60 -0.30 -9.10
CA THR A 210 19.40 -1.74 -8.86
C THR A 210 20.29 -2.22 -7.72
N LEU A 211 19.69 -2.69 -6.63
CA LEU A 211 20.37 -3.42 -5.56
C LEU A 211 20.35 -4.93 -5.88
N ASN A 212 21.53 -5.53 -6.06
CA ASN A 212 21.66 -6.97 -6.33
C ASN A 212 21.97 -7.76 -5.04
N ASN A 213 21.86 -9.08 -5.14
CA ASN A 213 22.16 -10.03 -4.07
C ASN A 213 21.33 -9.80 -2.79
N VAL A 214 20.08 -9.37 -2.96
CA VAL A 214 19.11 -9.32 -1.88
C VAL A 214 18.76 -10.76 -1.50
N ASN A 215 18.88 -11.11 -0.22
CA ASN A 215 18.70 -12.48 0.29
C ASN A 215 18.35 -12.48 1.79
N SER A 216 17.88 -13.64 2.28
CA SER A 216 17.42 -13.78 3.65
C SER A 216 18.51 -13.53 4.69
N ALA A 217 19.75 -13.95 4.45
CA ALA A 217 20.84 -13.79 5.41
C ALA A 217 21.15 -12.32 5.75
N ASN A 218 20.94 -11.42 4.79
CA ASN A 218 21.28 -10.00 4.97
C ASN A 218 20.07 -9.07 5.08
N TYR A 219 18.88 -9.49 4.65
CA TYR A 219 17.74 -8.59 4.50
C TYR A 219 16.47 -9.06 5.23
N GLN A 220 16.45 -10.28 5.78
CA GLN A 220 15.33 -10.78 6.58
C GLN A 220 15.26 -10.13 7.95
N ALA A 221 14.08 -9.63 8.31
CA ALA A 221 13.84 -8.85 9.53
C ALA A 221 14.79 -7.64 9.65
N GLN A 222 15.29 -7.13 8.52
CA GLN A 222 16.17 -5.97 8.46
C GLN A 222 15.46 -4.81 7.79
N ARG A 223 15.85 -3.60 8.16
CA ARG A 223 15.44 -2.38 7.49
C ARG A 223 16.55 -1.89 6.58
N ILE A 224 16.20 -1.39 5.40
CA ILE A 224 17.10 -0.66 4.51
C ILE A 224 16.57 0.74 4.26
N ALA A 225 17.48 1.69 4.08
CA ALA A 225 17.20 3.04 3.62
C ALA A 225 17.92 3.27 2.29
N ILE A 226 17.19 3.80 1.30
CA ILE A 226 17.68 4.07 -0.05
C ILE A 226 17.40 5.54 -0.36
N ASN A 227 18.41 6.25 -0.85
CA ASN A 227 18.28 7.59 -1.38
C ASN A 227 18.45 7.56 -2.89
N VAL A 228 17.46 8.10 -3.59
CA VAL A 228 17.42 8.15 -5.06
C VAL A 228 17.48 9.62 -5.49
N PRO A 229 18.58 10.07 -6.10
CA PRO A 229 18.65 11.41 -6.68
C PRO A 229 17.62 11.58 -7.81
N ILE A 230 16.78 12.60 -7.70
CA ILE A 230 15.83 12.96 -8.75
C ILE A 230 16.55 13.93 -9.70
N PRO A 231 16.75 13.57 -10.98
CA PRO A 231 17.53 14.38 -11.90
C PRO A 231 16.86 15.72 -12.19
N SER A 232 17.65 16.73 -12.57
CA SER A 232 17.15 18.04 -13.01
C SER A 232 16.25 17.94 -14.26
N SER A 233 16.43 16.89 -15.07
CA SER A 233 15.62 16.60 -16.25
C SER A 233 14.37 15.77 -15.96
N TYR A 234 14.04 15.51 -14.69
CA TYR A 234 12.90 14.68 -14.33
C TYR A 234 11.58 15.29 -14.83
N THR A 235 10.85 14.56 -15.66
CA THR A 235 9.58 15.02 -16.24
C THR A 235 8.53 13.92 -16.22
N CYS A 236 7.26 14.30 -16.09
CA CYS A 236 6.12 13.40 -16.22
C CYS A 236 4.86 14.24 -16.50
N ASP A 237 3.83 13.62 -17.05
CA ASP A 237 2.53 14.23 -17.28
C ASP A 237 1.70 14.21 -15.99
N VAL A 238 1.66 15.35 -15.29
CA VAL A 238 0.86 15.48 -14.06
C VAL A 238 -0.65 15.39 -14.28
N SER A 239 -1.10 15.57 -15.53
CA SER A 239 -2.51 15.45 -15.91
C SER A 239 -2.94 14.00 -16.15
N ASP A 240 -1.99 13.10 -16.43
CA ASP A 240 -2.22 11.66 -16.49
C ASP A 240 -2.20 11.07 -15.06
N PRO A 241 -3.31 10.48 -14.57
CA PRO A 241 -3.34 9.82 -13.27
C PRO A 241 -2.44 8.58 -13.19
N LEU A 242 -2.01 8.01 -14.33
CA LEU A 242 -1.16 6.84 -14.43
C LEU A 242 0.33 7.16 -14.60
N ASP A 243 0.68 8.43 -14.83
CA ASP A 243 2.07 8.88 -14.92
C ASP A 243 2.59 9.48 -13.60
N CYS A 244 3.87 9.83 -13.56
CA CYS A 244 4.62 10.31 -12.39
C CYS A 244 4.82 9.27 -11.29
N TRP A 245 4.44 8.01 -11.50
CA TRP A 245 4.60 6.96 -10.50
C TRP A 245 5.95 6.26 -10.61
N VAL A 246 6.76 6.41 -9.58
CA VAL A 246 7.95 5.58 -9.37
C VAL A 246 7.49 4.21 -8.93
N GLN A 247 8.06 3.17 -9.53
CA GLN A 247 7.79 1.78 -9.19
C GLN A 247 8.99 1.15 -8.48
N VAL A 248 8.71 0.12 -7.70
CA VAL A 248 9.72 -0.83 -7.26
C VAL A 248 9.50 -2.12 -8.01
N ARG A 249 10.61 -2.70 -8.49
CA ARG A 249 10.64 -4.01 -9.12
C ARG A 249 11.48 -4.95 -8.28
N PHE A 250 10.89 -6.04 -7.82
CA PHE A 250 11.61 -7.17 -7.27
C PHE A 250 11.86 -8.18 -8.37
N ASN A 251 13.07 -8.74 -8.41
CA ASN A 251 13.43 -9.82 -9.30
C ASN A 251 14.06 -10.97 -8.51
N TRP A 252 13.34 -12.07 -8.36
CA TRP A 252 13.78 -13.25 -7.63
C TRP A 252 14.10 -14.42 -8.55
N SER A 253 15.05 -15.27 -8.16
CA SER A 253 15.43 -16.44 -8.96
C SER A 253 14.33 -17.53 -9.02
N ALA A 254 13.38 -17.49 -8.09
CA ALA A 254 12.25 -18.40 -7.99
C ALA A 254 11.07 -17.68 -7.28
N GLY A 255 10.00 -18.42 -6.96
CA GLY A 255 8.80 -17.86 -6.32
C GLY A 255 9.09 -17.12 -5.02
N VAL A 256 8.29 -16.08 -4.75
CA VAL A 256 8.39 -15.22 -3.57
C VAL A 256 7.11 -15.28 -2.74
N GLN A 257 7.29 -15.39 -1.42
CA GLN A 257 6.23 -15.32 -0.40
C GLN A 257 6.68 -14.37 0.71
N ASP A 258 6.69 -13.07 0.42
CA ASP A 258 7.33 -12.08 1.29
C ASP A 258 6.32 -11.02 1.76
N THR A 259 6.46 -10.55 3.00
CA THR A 259 5.70 -9.42 3.55
C THR A 259 6.61 -8.24 3.81
N THR A 260 6.81 -7.43 2.78
CA THR A 260 7.64 -6.22 2.87
C THR A 260 6.82 -5.06 3.43
N THR A 261 7.43 -4.19 4.24
CA THR A 261 6.84 -2.88 4.57
C THR A 261 7.69 -1.78 3.98
N TRP A 262 7.09 -0.83 3.29
CA TRP A 262 7.84 0.27 2.68
C TRP A 262 7.25 1.63 3.02
N SER A 263 8.10 2.65 2.94
CA SER A 263 7.74 4.06 2.98
C SER A 263 8.58 4.85 1.98
N ALA A 264 8.06 5.99 1.54
CA ALA A 264 8.75 6.89 0.63
C ALA A 264 8.45 8.36 0.99
N GLY A 265 9.40 9.24 0.75
CA GLY A 265 9.24 10.68 0.93
C GLY A 265 10.27 11.47 0.12
N ILE A 266 10.00 12.74 -0.13
CA ILE A 266 10.93 13.63 -0.83
C ILE A 266 11.68 14.48 0.21
N LEU A 267 13.00 14.37 0.25
CA LEU A 267 13.87 15.19 1.10
C LEU A 267 14.46 16.38 0.32
N GLY A 268 14.99 17.37 1.05
CA GLY A 268 15.70 18.50 0.44
C GLY A 268 14.83 19.71 0.09
N ASP A 269 13.76 19.98 0.86
CA ASP A 269 13.10 21.29 0.78
C ASP A 269 14.11 22.39 1.15
N PRO A 270 14.26 23.45 0.33
CA PRO A 270 15.05 24.60 0.72
C PRO A 270 14.37 25.29 1.90
N VAL A 271 15.10 25.48 3.00
CA VAL A 271 14.66 26.35 4.09
C VAL A 271 14.72 27.79 3.58
N ARG A 272 13.56 28.46 3.45
CA ARG A 272 13.52 29.91 3.25
C ARG A 272 13.80 30.58 4.59
N LEU A 273 15.04 31.04 4.79
CA LEU A 273 15.35 31.97 5.87
C LEU A 273 14.71 33.32 5.50
N ILE A 274 13.78 33.78 6.34
CA ILE A 274 13.28 35.15 6.33
C ILE A 274 14.09 35.93 7.35
N GLU A 275 14.73 37.01 6.90
CA GLU A 275 15.29 38.07 7.75
C GLU A 275 14.34 39.29 7.69
#